data_AF-A0A963FYS8-F1
#
_entry.id   AF-A0A963FYS8-F1
#
_cell.length_a   1.000
_cell.length_b   1.000
_cell.length_c   1.000
_cell.angle_alpha   90.00
_cell.angle_beta   90.00
_cell.angle_gamma   90.00
#
_symmetry.space_group_name_H-M   'P 1'
#
loop_
_entity.id
_entity.type
_entity.pdbx_description
1 polymer ?
#
loop_
_entity_poly.entity_id
_entity_poly.type
_entity_poly.pdbx_seq_one_letter_code
_entity_poly.pdbx_strand_id
1 'polypeptide(L)'
;SSVYGGNTLMPFSEHHSVDHPISMYAATKKANELMAHTYSHLFGLPTTGLRFFTVYGPWGRPDMALFLFTKAILEGRPIDVFNHGRMRRDFTYIDDIVQGVVRTMDHVAEGDPAFDPDQPDPGRSKAPFRVFNIGNHNPVELMAFIEAIEVALGQTAEKNFLPMQDGDVPATYADTAELRQWTDFQPATPVKQGVARFIDWYRGYYKV
;
A
#
# COMPACT_ATOMS: atom_id res chain seq x y z
N SER A 1 3.12 3.42 0.02
CA SER A 1 4.12 3.27 1.09
C SER A 1 4.47 4.61 1.74
N SER A 2 4.56 4.66 3.07
CA SER A 2 4.78 5.91 3.82
C SER A 2 6.20 6.47 3.74
N VAL A 3 7.20 5.64 3.37
CA VAL A 3 8.62 6.08 3.28
C VAL A 3 8.86 7.11 2.18
N TYR A 4 7.99 7.16 1.16
CA TYR A 4 8.02 8.19 0.12
C TYR A 4 7.68 9.60 0.64
N GLY A 5 7.13 9.70 1.86
CA GLY A 5 6.95 10.97 2.54
C GLY A 5 6.25 12.03 1.69
N GLY A 6 6.89 13.19 1.56
CA GLY A 6 6.39 14.35 0.81
C GLY A 6 6.70 14.32 -0.69
N ASN A 7 7.18 13.20 -1.24
CA ASN A 7 7.48 13.12 -2.66
C ASN A 7 6.21 13.41 -3.49
N THR A 8 6.36 14.26 -4.49
CA THR A 8 5.27 14.62 -5.43
C THR A 8 5.44 13.99 -6.80
N LEU A 9 6.63 13.47 -7.11
CA LEU A 9 6.91 12.74 -8.35
C LEU A 9 6.22 11.37 -8.31
N MET A 10 5.38 11.12 -9.31
CA MET A 10 4.55 9.92 -9.44
C MET A 10 4.74 9.26 -10.82
N PRO A 11 4.59 7.93 -10.94
CA PRO A 11 4.35 6.96 -9.85
C PRO A 11 5.50 6.92 -8.86
N PHE A 12 5.23 6.50 -7.61
CA PHE A 12 6.32 6.27 -6.66
C PHE A 12 7.13 5.05 -7.09
N SER A 13 8.42 5.25 -7.34
CA SER A 13 9.36 4.23 -7.75
C SER A 13 10.37 3.94 -6.64
N GLU A 14 10.86 2.71 -6.56
CA GLU A 14 11.90 2.27 -5.64
C GLU A 14 13.22 3.02 -5.83
N HIS A 15 13.42 3.56 -7.03
CA HIS A 15 14.54 4.41 -7.41
C HIS A 15 14.49 5.84 -6.85
N HIS A 16 13.31 6.30 -6.40
CA HIS A 16 13.18 7.64 -5.84
C HIS A 16 13.80 7.71 -4.45
N SER A 17 14.43 8.86 -4.13
CA SER A 17 14.89 9.17 -2.77
C SER A 17 13.71 9.10 -1.78
N VAL A 18 14.02 8.61 -0.58
CA VAL A 18 13.09 8.42 0.54
C VAL A 18 13.68 9.01 1.83
N ASP A 19 14.44 10.09 1.68
CA ASP A 19 15.22 10.70 2.77
C ASP A 19 14.43 11.75 3.58
N HIS A 20 13.22 12.10 3.13
CA HIS A 20 12.37 13.11 3.75
C HIS A 20 11.03 12.50 4.27
N PRO A 21 11.07 11.58 5.24
CA PRO A 21 9.86 11.00 5.82
C PRO A 21 9.07 12.06 6.59
N ILE A 22 7.75 12.10 6.39
CA ILE A 22 6.84 13.07 7.03
C ILE A 22 6.18 12.54 8.31
N SER A 23 6.57 11.33 8.76
CA SER A 23 6.07 10.73 10.00
C SER A 23 7.14 9.86 10.66
N MET A 24 7.04 9.71 11.99
CA MET A 24 7.91 8.80 12.74
C MET A 24 7.75 7.34 12.28
N TYR A 25 6.54 6.95 11.89
CA TYR A 25 6.30 5.65 11.28
C TYR A 25 7.11 5.45 9.99
N ALA A 26 7.07 6.43 9.08
CA ALA A 26 7.87 6.38 7.85
C ALA A 26 9.38 6.31 8.13
N ALA A 27 9.88 7.13 9.07
CA ALA A 27 11.28 7.13 9.45
C ALA A 27 11.75 5.76 9.98
N THR A 28 10.96 5.12 10.85
CA THR A 28 11.30 3.79 11.37
C THR A 28 11.29 2.71 10.29
N LYS A 29 10.36 2.78 9.32
CA LYS A 29 10.35 1.88 8.16
C LYS A 29 11.54 2.10 7.24
N LYS A 30 11.96 3.34 6.99
CA LYS A 30 13.20 3.60 6.25
C LYS A 30 14.44 3.09 7.00
N ALA A 31 14.47 3.26 8.32
CA ALA A 31 15.56 2.70 9.14
C ALA A 31 15.65 1.17 9.02
N ASN A 32 14.52 0.46 8.87
CA ASN A 32 14.53 -0.99 8.62
C ASN A 32 15.23 -1.35 7.30
N GLU A 33 15.01 -0.58 6.22
CA GLU A 33 15.71 -0.79 4.94
C GLU A 33 17.22 -0.60 5.10
N LEU A 34 17.66 0.44 5.82
CA LEU A 34 19.07 0.72 6.08
C LEU A 34 19.70 -0.39 6.94
N MET A 35 19.01 -0.86 7.97
CA MET A 35 19.48 -1.98 8.80
C MET A 35 19.59 -3.28 7.98
N ALA A 36 18.60 -3.58 7.13
CA ALA A 36 18.65 -4.75 6.26
C ALA A 36 19.84 -4.69 5.29
N HIS A 37 20.06 -3.53 4.65
CA HIS A 37 21.20 -3.31 3.75
C HIS A 37 22.54 -3.56 4.44
N THR A 38 22.75 -2.99 5.63
CA THR A 38 24.02 -3.17 6.35
C THR A 38 24.28 -4.62 6.71
N TYR A 39 23.25 -5.38 7.10
CA TYR A 39 23.36 -6.82 7.34
C TYR A 39 23.66 -7.61 6.06
N SER A 40 23.01 -7.29 4.95
CA SER A 40 23.30 -7.90 3.65
C SER A 40 24.74 -7.61 3.19
N HIS A 41 25.22 -6.38 3.39
CA HIS A 41 26.56 -5.98 3.00
C HIS A 41 27.65 -6.66 3.83
N LEU A 42 27.51 -6.66 5.16
CA LEU A 42 28.54 -7.17 6.07
C LEU A 42 28.55 -8.69 6.19
N PHE A 43 27.38 -9.32 6.10
CA PHE A 43 27.20 -10.74 6.43
C PHE A 43 26.65 -11.58 5.28
N GLY A 44 26.39 -10.97 4.12
CA GLY A 44 25.84 -11.68 2.96
C GLY A 44 24.42 -12.21 3.16
N LEU A 45 23.69 -11.74 4.18
CA LEU A 45 22.31 -12.16 4.44
C LEU A 45 21.40 -11.64 3.31
N PRO A 46 20.74 -12.50 2.53
CA PRO A 46 19.79 -12.03 1.51
C PRO A 46 18.58 -11.38 2.17
N THR A 47 18.27 -10.14 1.80
CA THR A 47 17.12 -9.41 2.34
C THR A 47 16.27 -8.79 1.26
N THR A 48 14.96 -8.86 1.47
CA THR A 48 13.95 -8.29 0.58
C THR A 48 12.95 -7.47 1.38
N GLY A 49 12.94 -6.16 1.16
CA GLY A 49 11.96 -5.25 1.73
C GLY A 49 10.77 -5.08 0.80
N LEU A 50 9.55 -5.14 1.34
CA LEU A 50 8.33 -4.84 0.59
C LEU A 50 7.69 -3.55 1.12
N ARG A 51 7.61 -2.54 0.27
CA ARG A 51 6.96 -1.25 0.51
C ARG A 51 5.47 -1.36 0.19
N PHE A 52 4.69 -1.72 1.19
CA PHE A 52 3.24 -1.84 1.06
C PHE A 52 2.55 -0.51 0.77
N PHE A 53 1.55 -0.57 -0.11
CA PHE A 53 0.51 0.45 -0.26
C PHE A 53 -0.74 0.04 0.52
N THR A 54 -1.89 0.67 0.27
CA THR A 54 -3.07 0.49 1.14
C THR A 54 -3.67 -0.89 0.91
N VAL A 55 -3.53 -1.77 1.92
CA VAL A 55 -4.11 -3.12 1.89
C VAL A 55 -5.51 -3.12 2.47
N TYR A 56 -6.44 -3.85 1.86
CA TYR A 56 -7.79 -4.03 2.38
C TYR A 56 -8.33 -5.44 2.12
N GLY A 57 -9.34 -5.85 2.90
CA GLY A 57 -10.00 -7.14 2.74
C GLY A 57 -10.48 -7.71 4.07
N PRO A 58 -11.09 -8.92 4.06
CA PRO A 58 -11.48 -9.65 5.26
C PRO A 58 -10.36 -9.69 6.31
N TRP A 59 -10.74 -9.65 7.60
CA TRP A 59 -9.80 -9.57 8.72
C TRP A 59 -8.89 -8.32 8.72
N GLY A 60 -9.25 -7.31 7.93
CA GLY A 60 -8.59 -6.01 7.92
C GLY A 60 -8.69 -5.31 9.27
N ARG A 61 -7.81 -4.32 9.47
CA ARG A 61 -7.73 -3.61 10.74
C ARG A 61 -8.90 -2.63 10.93
N PRO A 62 -9.44 -2.48 12.15
CA PRO A 62 -10.61 -1.65 12.41
C PRO A 62 -10.35 -0.13 12.33
N ASP A 63 -9.08 0.28 12.29
CA ASP A 63 -8.65 1.68 12.18
C ASP A 63 -8.53 2.18 10.72
N MET A 64 -8.82 1.35 9.72
CA MET A 64 -8.64 1.69 8.31
C MET A 64 -9.97 1.96 7.57
N ALA A 65 -9.88 2.76 6.50
CA ALA A 65 -11.00 3.37 5.78
C ALA A 65 -12.18 2.42 5.52
N LEU A 66 -11.94 1.25 4.91
CA LEU A 66 -13.01 0.28 4.59
C LEU A 66 -13.81 -0.13 5.83
N PHE A 67 -13.11 -0.38 6.92
CA PHE A 67 -13.71 -0.82 8.17
C PHE A 67 -14.46 0.33 8.85
N LEU A 68 -13.82 1.51 8.94
CA LEU A 68 -14.42 2.71 9.53
C LEU A 68 -15.69 3.13 8.80
N PHE A 69 -15.66 3.14 7.46
CA PHE A 69 -16.82 3.49 6.63
C PHE A 69 -17.94 2.46 6.77
N THR A 70 -17.63 1.17 6.70
CA THR A 70 -18.63 0.10 6.86
C THR A 70 -19.32 0.19 8.21
N LYS A 71 -18.54 0.36 9.28
CA LYS A 71 -19.07 0.52 10.64
C LYS A 71 -19.97 1.75 10.76
N ALA A 72 -19.51 2.92 10.28
CA ALA A 72 -20.27 4.15 10.36
C ALA A 72 -21.60 4.06 9.60
N ILE A 73 -21.59 3.53 8.37
CA ILE A 73 -22.80 3.38 7.55
C ILE A 73 -23.82 2.47 8.22
N LEU A 74 -23.39 1.29 8.71
CA LEU A 74 -24.27 0.36 9.41
C LEU A 74 -24.84 0.92 10.72
N GLU A 75 -24.10 1.80 11.39
CA GLU A 75 -24.55 2.51 12.61
C GLU A 75 -25.36 3.77 12.32
N GLY A 76 -25.62 4.11 11.05
CA GLY A 76 -26.32 5.33 10.66
C GLY A 76 -25.57 6.62 11.03
N ARG A 77 -24.23 6.55 11.09
CA ARG A 77 -23.35 7.70 11.36
C ARG A 77 -22.72 8.21 10.06
N PRO A 78 -22.50 9.53 9.93
CA PRO A 78 -21.81 10.07 8.77
C PRO A 78 -20.34 9.62 8.70
N ILE A 79 -19.82 9.52 7.47
CA ILE A 79 -18.40 9.28 7.20
C ILE A 79 -17.69 10.59 6.85
N ASP A 80 -16.45 10.73 7.32
CA ASP A 80 -15.60 11.87 6.98
C ASP A 80 -14.83 11.60 5.69
N VAL A 81 -15.00 12.48 4.71
CA VAL A 81 -14.40 12.38 3.38
C VAL A 81 -13.49 13.58 3.14
N PHE A 82 -12.19 13.37 3.32
CA PHE A 82 -11.16 14.41 3.18
C PHE A 82 -10.86 14.76 1.71
N ASN A 83 -10.24 15.93 1.51
CA ASN A 83 -9.94 16.50 0.19
C ASN A 83 -11.18 16.57 -0.74
N HIS A 84 -12.35 16.77 -0.15
CA HIS A 84 -13.64 16.80 -0.85
C HIS A 84 -13.87 15.56 -1.76
N GLY A 85 -13.41 14.39 -1.34
CA GLY A 85 -13.60 13.12 -2.07
C GLY A 85 -12.68 12.92 -3.28
N ARG A 86 -11.80 13.89 -3.58
CA ARG A 86 -10.88 13.85 -4.74
C ARG A 86 -9.59 13.10 -4.48
N MET A 87 -9.51 12.34 -3.37
CA MET A 87 -8.35 11.51 -3.09
C MET A 87 -8.29 10.31 -4.03
N ARG A 88 -7.08 10.02 -4.50
CA ARG A 88 -6.76 8.77 -5.18
C ARG A 88 -5.86 7.93 -4.29
N ARG A 89 -6.18 6.64 -4.18
CA ARG A 89 -5.43 5.69 -3.36
C ARG A 89 -5.22 4.40 -4.14
N ASP A 90 -4.04 3.83 -3.96
CA ASP A 90 -3.71 2.50 -4.43
C ASP A 90 -4.19 1.47 -3.40
N PHE A 91 -5.40 0.96 -3.63
CA PHE A 91 -6.01 -0.11 -2.82
C PHE A 91 -5.65 -1.47 -3.42
N THR A 92 -4.98 -2.30 -2.63
CA THR A 92 -4.63 -3.67 -3.01
C THR A 92 -5.37 -4.66 -2.12
N TYR A 93 -6.06 -5.62 -2.74
CA TYR A 93 -6.82 -6.62 -1.99
C TYR A 93 -5.89 -7.60 -1.27
N ILE A 94 -6.31 -8.09 -0.10
CA ILE A 94 -5.47 -8.91 0.78
C ILE A 94 -4.96 -10.20 0.10
N ASP A 95 -5.77 -10.86 -0.72
CA ASP A 95 -5.33 -12.09 -1.40
C ASP A 95 -4.24 -11.81 -2.45
N ASP A 96 -4.33 -10.68 -3.16
CA ASP A 96 -3.29 -10.24 -4.09
C ASP A 96 -1.99 -9.93 -3.33
N ILE A 97 -2.09 -9.27 -2.17
CA ILE A 97 -0.95 -9.01 -1.30
C ILE A 97 -0.29 -10.31 -0.83
N VAL A 98 -1.09 -11.26 -0.33
CA VAL A 98 -0.58 -12.55 0.12
C VAL A 98 0.13 -13.28 -1.02
N GLN A 99 -0.44 -13.28 -2.22
CA GLN A 99 0.18 -13.89 -3.39
C GLN A 99 1.51 -13.23 -3.75
N GLY A 100 1.59 -11.89 -3.74
CA GLY A 100 2.83 -11.17 -4.00
C GLY A 100 3.92 -11.46 -2.96
N VAL A 101 3.56 -11.52 -1.68
CA VAL A 101 4.50 -11.87 -0.60
C VAL A 101 5.02 -13.31 -0.76
N VAL A 102 4.12 -14.28 -0.96
CA VAL A 102 4.51 -15.70 -1.10
C VAL A 102 5.43 -15.88 -2.30
N ARG A 103 5.09 -15.30 -3.45
CA ARG A 103 5.96 -15.39 -4.63
C ARG A 103 7.32 -14.75 -4.40
N THR A 104 7.37 -13.60 -3.73
CA THR A 104 8.64 -12.95 -3.38
C THR A 104 9.53 -13.88 -2.54
N MET A 105 8.96 -14.68 -1.64
CA MET A 105 9.73 -15.62 -0.81
C MET A 105 10.42 -16.74 -1.62
N ASP A 106 9.90 -17.07 -2.81
CA ASP A 106 10.51 -18.06 -3.71
C ASP A 106 11.70 -17.49 -4.50
N HIS A 107 11.97 -16.19 -4.39
CA HIS A 107 13.09 -15.51 -5.05
C HIS A 107 14.06 -14.90 -4.03
N VAL A 108 15.25 -15.49 -3.91
CA VAL A 108 16.31 -14.97 -3.03
C VAL A 108 16.95 -13.74 -3.68
N ALA A 109 17.08 -12.64 -2.93
CA ALA A 109 17.75 -11.44 -3.41
C ALA A 109 19.22 -11.70 -3.73
N GLU A 110 19.66 -11.24 -4.90
CA GLU A 110 21.05 -11.31 -5.35
C GLU A 110 21.68 -9.92 -5.40
N GLY A 111 23.01 -9.85 -5.35
CA GLY A 111 23.73 -8.62 -5.58
C GLY A 111 23.52 -8.11 -7.01
N ASP A 112 23.33 -6.81 -7.19
CA ASP A 112 23.31 -6.19 -8.51
C ASP A 112 24.74 -5.91 -9.01
N PRO A 113 25.22 -6.61 -10.06
CA PRO A 113 26.56 -6.37 -10.61
C PRO A 113 26.69 -5.01 -11.30
N ALA A 114 25.58 -4.37 -11.67
CA ALA A 114 25.55 -3.05 -12.31
C ALA A 114 25.45 -1.90 -11.29
N PHE A 115 25.44 -2.18 -9.98
CA PHE A 115 25.32 -1.15 -8.96
C PHE A 115 26.51 -0.17 -8.98
N ASP A 116 26.20 1.11 -9.14
CA ASP A 116 27.15 2.23 -9.09
C ASP A 116 27.15 2.85 -7.68
N PRO A 117 28.25 2.75 -6.89
CA PRO A 117 28.32 3.37 -5.56
C PRO A 117 28.35 4.90 -5.61
N ASP A 118 28.72 5.53 -6.74
CA ASP A 118 28.70 6.98 -6.91
C ASP A 118 27.28 7.50 -7.25
N GLN A 119 26.38 6.59 -7.63
CA GLN A 119 24.96 6.86 -7.90
C GLN A 119 24.07 5.77 -7.25
N PRO A 120 24.02 5.73 -5.90
CA PRO A 120 23.41 4.63 -5.18
C PRO A 120 21.89 4.59 -5.40
N ASP A 121 21.41 3.45 -5.85
CA ASP A 121 19.98 3.14 -5.96
C ASP A 121 19.40 2.76 -4.59
N PRO A 122 18.30 3.39 -4.13
CA PRO A 122 17.70 3.08 -2.82
C PRO A 122 17.07 1.68 -2.71
N GLY A 123 16.77 1.02 -3.83
CA GLY A 123 16.06 -0.25 -3.92
C GLY A 123 16.95 -1.47 -4.24
N ARG A 124 18.24 -1.29 -4.52
CA ARG A 124 19.17 -2.38 -4.84
C ARG A 124 20.59 -2.07 -4.36
N SER A 125 21.45 -3.09 -4.35
CA SER A 125 22.85 -2.92 -3.97
C SER A 125 23.73 -4.00 -4.61
N LYS A 126 25.05 -3.81 -4.57
CA LYS A 126 26.02 -4.89 -4.83
C LYS A 126 25.89 -6.05 -3.83
N ALA A 127 25.37 -5.78 -2.63
CA ALA A 127 24.99 -6.80 -1.64
C ALA A 127 23.65 -7.47 -2.01
N PRO A 128 23.33 -8.68 -1.50
CA PRO A 128 22.04 -9.35 -1.74
C PRO A 128 20.88 -8.65 -1.01
N PHE A 129 20.56 -7.43 -1.45
CA PHE A 129 19.57 -6.53 -0.89
C PHE A 129 18.67 -6.03 -2.02
N ARG A 130 17.36 -6.11 -1.78
CA ARG A 130 16.36 -5.50 -2.65
C ARG A 130 15.22 -4.88 -1.86
N VAL A 131 14.61 -3.85 -2.44
CA VAL A 131 13.33 -3.29 -2.00
C VAL A 131 12.41 -3.20 -3.21
N PHE A 132 11.16 -3.64 -3.02
CA PHE A 132 10.11 -3.53 -4.02
C PHE A 132 8.89 -2.83 -3.47
N ASN A 133 8.20 -2.10 -4.31
CA ASN A 133 6.82 -1.69 -4.09
C ASN A 133 5.90 -2.87 -4.33
N ILE A 134 4.94 -3.04 -3.41
CA ILE A 134 3.84 -3.98 -3.58
C ILE A 134 2.53 -3.20 -3.44
N GLY A 135 1.78 -3.16 -4.53
CA GLY A 135 0.58 -2.36 -4.72
C GLY A 135 -0.18 -2.80 -5.98
N ASN A 136 -1.30 -2.14 -6.29
CA ASN A 136 -2.18 -2.47 -7.41
C ASN A 136 -1.84 -1.70 -8.70
N HIS A 137 -0.97 -0.67 -8.63
CA HIS A 137 -0.55 0.21 -9.73
C HIS A 137 -1.68 1.08 -10.34
N ASN A 138 -2.93 0.69 -10.16
CA ASN A 138 -4.13 1.38 -10.64
C ASN A 138 -4.76 2.18 -9.49
N PRO A 139 -4.55 3.51 -9.40
CA PRO A 139 -5.19 4.31 -8.36
C PRO A 139 -6.71 4.33 -8.54
N VAL A 140 -7.43 4.16 -7.43
CA VAL A 140 -8.89 4.26 -7.39
C VAL A 140 -9.29 5.52 -6.63
N GLU A 141 -10.31 6.22 -7.15
CA GLU A 141 -10.89 7.38 -6.48
C GLU A 141 -11.61 6.93 -5.21
N LEU A 142 -11.42 7.66 -4.11
CA LEU A 142 -12.02 7.34 -2.82
C LEU A 142 -13.55 7.23 -2.91
N MET A 143 -14.18 8.07 -3.74
CA MET A 143 -15.62 8.01 -3.97
C MET A 143 -16.05 6.69 -4.62
N ALA A 144 -15.32 6.18 -5.61
CA ALA A 144 -15.63 4.87 -6.20
C ALA A 144 -15.49 3.72 -5.20
N PHE A 145 -14.58 3.85 -4.22
CA PHE A 145 -14.44 2.91 -3.11
C PHE A 145 -15.63 2.97 -2.15
N ILE A 146 -16.08 4.19 -1.79
CA ILE A 146 -17.28 4.40 -0.95
C ILE A 146 -18.53 3.88 -1.65
N GLU A 147 -18.71 4.17 -2.94
CA GLU A 147 -19.84 3.66 -3.74
C GLU A 147 -19.87 2.13 -3.76
N ALA A 148 -18.71 1.47 -3.85
CA ALA A 148 -18.64 0.01 -3.77
C ALA A 148 -19.13 -0.52 -2.40
N ILE A 149 -18.87 0.21 -1.31
CA ILE A 149 -19.36 -0.13 0.04
C ILE A 149 -20.88 0.08 0.11
N GLU A 150 -21.37 1.22 -0.38
CA GLU A 150 -22.80 1.54 -0.38
C GLU A 150 -23.62 0.51 -1.16
N VAL A 151 -23.13 0.11 -2.33
CA VAL A 151 -23.75 -0.94 -3.16
C VAL A 151 -23.74 -2.29 -2.43
N ALA A 152 -22.63 -2.68 -1.81
CA ALA A 152 -22.52 -3.95 -1.10
C ALA A 152 -23.37 -3.99 0.19
N LEU A 153 -23.59 -2.84 0.85
CA LEU A 153 -24.44 -2.72 2.03
C LEU A 153 -25.92 -2.51 1.68
N GLY A 154 -26.23 -2.03 0.46
CA GLY A 154 -27.56 -1.58 0.09
C GLY A 154 -27.99 -0.31 0.83
N GLN A 155 -27.03 0.52 1.26
CA GLN A 155 -27.27 1.73 2.06
C GLN A 155 -26.40 2.88 1.56
N THR A 156 -26.98 4.06 1.42
CA THR A 156 -26.25 5.28 1.06
C THR A 156 -25.64 5.91 2.31
N ALA A 157 -24.34 6.22 2.27
CA ALA A 157 -23.62 6.88 3.34
C ALA A 157 -23.96 8.38 3.39
N GLU A 158 -24.21 8.90 4.59
CA GLU A 158 -24.11 10.33 4.88
C GLU A 158 -22.63 10.74 4.91
N LYS A 159 -22.25 11.86 4.27
CA LYS A 159 -20.85 12.22 4.01
C LYS A 159 -20.56 13.64 4.49
N ASN A 160 -19.58 13.79 5.36
CA ASN A 160 -18.99 15.08 5.72
C ASN A 160 -17.79 15.34 4.83
N PHE A 161 -17.88 16.32 3.94
CA PHE A 161 -16.74 16.71 3.10
C PHE A 161 -15.84 17.68 3.85
N LEU A 162 -14.59 17.25 4.10
CA LEU A 162 -13.60 17.99 4.87
C LEU A 162 -12.41 18.43 4.00
N PRO A 163 -11.70 19.51 4.38
CA PRO A 163 -10.45 19.90 3.73
C PRO A 163 -9.39 18.79 3.87
N MET A 164 -8.29 18.88 3.10
CA MET A 164 -7.20 17.91 3.22
C MET A 164 -6.52 18.02 4.58
N GLN A 165 -6.10 16.89 5.16
CA GLN A 165 -5.35 16.88 6.41
C GLN A 165 -3.87 17.22 6.16
N ASP A 166 -3.23 17.86 7.14
CA ASP A 166 -1.79 18.11 7.09
C ASP A 166 -1.00 16.80 7.04
N GLY A 167 -0.03 16.73 6.13
CA GLY A 167 0.78 15.51 5.91
C GLY A 167 0.11 14.45 5.04
N ASP A 168 -1.09 14.70 4.54
CA ASP A 168 -1.78 13.82 3.60
C ASP A 168 -1.49 14.22 2.15
N VAL A 169 -1.53 13.26 1.21
CA VAL A 169 -1.23 13.52 -0.21
C VAL A 169 -2.47 13.30 -1.09
N PRO A 170 -2.68 14.10 -2.16
CA PRO A 170 -3.86 13.99 -3.02
C PRO A 170 -3.98 12.64 -3.74
N ALA A 171 -2.86 12.05 -4.12
CA ALA A 171 -2.80 10.76 -4.81
C ALA A 171 -1.62 9.94 -4.30
N THR A 172 -1.78 8.62 -4.25
CA THR A 172 -0.67 7.67 -4.12
C THR A 172 -0.90 6.53 -5.10
N TYR A 173 0.11 6.22 -5.90
CA TYR A 173 0.15 4.98 -6.67
C TYR A 173 1.58 4.49 -6.86
N ALA A 174 1.71 3.17 -6.80
CA ALA A 174 2.98 2.49 -6.87
C ALA A 174 3.39 2.23 -8.31
N ASP A 175 4.65 2.46 -8.65
CA ASP A 175 5.27 1.69 -9.72
C ASP A 175 5.56 0.29 -9.16
N THR A 176 5.07 -0.76 -9.82
CA THR A 176 5.25 -2.16 -9.42
C THR A 176 5.91 -2.99 -10.51
N ALA A 177 6.51 -2.33 -11.52
CA ALA A 177 7.12 -3.00 -12.66
C ALA A 177 8.25 -3.96 -12.23
N GLU A 178 9.10 -3.52 -11.31
CA GLU A 178 10.23 -4.28 -10.78
C GLU A 178 9.77 -5.58 -10.08
N LEU A 179 8.76 -5.50 -9.20
CA LEU A 179 8.23 -6.70 -8.52
C LEU A 179 7.58 -7.66 -9.52
N ARG A 180 6.84 -7.12 -10.49
CA ARG A 180 6.19 -7.91 -11.53
C ARG A 180 7.21 -8.65 -12.38
N GLN A 181 8.27 -7.97 -12.81
CA GLN A 181 9.34 -8.59 -13.58
C GLN A 181 10.05 -9.68 -12.77
N TRP A 182 10.18 -9.50 -11.45
CA TRP A 182 10.85 -10.47 -10.62
C TRP A 182 10.02 -11.72 -10.32
N THR A 183 8.71 -11.58 -10.16
CA THR A 183 7.81 -12.63 -9.62
C THR A 183 6.74 -13.12 -10.58
N ASP A 184 6.65 -12.53 -11.78
CA ASP A 184 5.58 -12.72 -12.77
C ASP A 184 4.16 -12.50 -12.19
N PHE A 185 4.05 -11.66 -11.16
CA PHE A 185 2.80 -11.37 -10.46
C PHE A 185 2.32 -9.94 -10.67
N GLN A 186 1.01 -9.81 -10.81
CA GLN A 186 0.30 -8.54 -10.73
C GLN A 186 -1.03 -8.75 -10.00
N PRO A 187 -1.45 -7.84 -9.13
CA PRO A 187 -2.78 -7.89 -8.54
C PRO A 187 -3.87 -7.89 -9.60
N ALA A 188 -4.95 -8.62 -9.35
CA ALA A 188 -6.03 -8.78 -10.31
C ALA A 188 -7.43 -8.59 -9.72
N THR A 189 -7.56 -8.42 -8.40
CA THR A 189 -8.89 -8.33 -7.77
C THR A 189 -9.52 -6.95 -8.01
N PRO A 190 -10.68 -6.86 -8.69
CA PRO A 190 -11.38 -5.59 -8.85
C PRO A 190 -11.89 -5.07 -7.52
N VAL A 191 -11.83 -3.74 -7.31
CA VAL A 191 -12.23 -3.11 -6.04
C VAL A 191 -13.64 -3.53 -5.59
N LYS A 192 -14.61 -3.50 -6.50
CA LYS A 192 -16.00 -3.91 -6.22
C LYS A 192 -16.09 -5.34 -5.67
N GLN A 193 -15.30 -6.28 -6.21
CA GLN A 193 -15.29 -7.66 -5.73
C GLN A 193 -14.62 -7.77 -4.36
N GLY A 194 -13.47 -7.14 -4.17
CA GLY A 194 -12.78 -7.17 -2.87
C GLY A 194 -13.61 -6.53 -1.75
N VAL A 195 -14.32 -5.43 -2.05
CA VAL A 195 -15.23 -4.76 -1.10
C VAL A 195 -16.40 -5.66 -0.76
N ALA A 196 -17.06 -6.27 -1.75
CA ALA A 196 -18.16 -7.21 -1.51
C ALA A 196 -17.74 -8.36 -0.58
N ARG A 197 -16.58 -9.00 -0.86
CA ARG A 197 -16.04 -10.06 0.00
C ARG A 197 -15.76 -9.59 1.43
N PHE A 198 -15.26 -8.36 1.60
CA PHE A 198 -15.08 -7.79 2.93
C PHE A 198 -16.42 -7.59 3.65
N ILE A 199 -17.43 -7.05 2.98
CA ILE A 199 -18.75 -6.81 3.58
C ILE A 199 -19.41 -8.14 3.98
N ASP A 200 -19.35 -9.16 3.13
CA ASP A 200 -19.83 -10.51 3.45
C ASP A 200 -19.16 -11.06 4.71
N TRP A 201 -17.83 -10.96 4.79
CA TRP A 201 -17.07 -11.33 5.98
C TRP A 201 -17.49 -10.51 7.20
N TYR A 202 -17.60 -9.19 7.08
CA TYR A 202 -17.90 -8.28 8.18
C TYR A 202 -19.26 -8.61 8.81
N ARG A 203 -20.29 -8.75 7.97
CA ARG A 203 -21.65 -9.13 8.38
C ARG A 203 -21.68 -10.51 9.01
N GLY A 204 -20.98 -11.47 8.42
CA GLY A 204 -20.87 -12.83 8.95
C GLY A 204 -20.16 -12.90 10.30
N TYR A 205 -19.12 -12.10 10.50
CA TYR A 205 -18.30 -12.08 11.72
C TYR A 205 -18.98 -11.30 12.85
N TYR A 206 -19.48 -10.09 12.57
CA TYR A 206 -20.14 -9.21 13.55
C TYR A 206 -21.63 -9.48 13.74
N LYS A 207 -22.24 -10.34 12.93
CA LYS A 207 -23.66 -10.71 12.98
C LYS A 207 -24.61 -9.53 12.76
N VAL A 208 -24.33 -8.74 11.71
CA VAL A 208 -25.08 -7.53 11.31
C VAL A 208 -25.57 -7.62 9.86
#